data_AF-A0A2X0K971-F1
#
_entry.id   AF-A0A2X0K971-F1
#
_cell.length_a   1.000
_cell.length_b   1.000
_cell.length_c   1.000
_cell.angle_alpha   90.00
_cell.angle_beta   90.00
_cell.angle_gamma   90.00
#
_symmetry.space_group_name_H-M   'P 1'
#
loop_
_entity.id
_entity.type
_entity.pdbx_description
1 polymer ?
#
loop_
_entity_poly.entity_id
_entity_poly.type
_entity_poly.pdbx_seq_one_letter_code
_entity_poly.pdbx_strand_id
1 'polypeptide(L)'
;MLNPWFTYENESLCWALEFPDGHPVDALRAWQRRVLESGERHRVYRVRAVRALDYRAERDGFLADFLDDHPDRLKRALPYQELIPGVVFNEGLWLDVSAVLAVDLAEGRVGEVEAETMSPLTALPSVFTHRYDTTVVPLELRGRQLLDDEGRSGPYRCEVVPGGNIWFPWNPAPYDLLGADGDFLDNRRLASRNSARLNAFLREVTAATAEAGGAWLGAVDVSPSVAFQVDDDGVLLDAEHRLDVVWDAPPAADPADAVGAGLAWFAAHPPPAGRQAVIRVALTADSRWHAATTEALTAAVATAAGLAGYAWSAPDAVAKVQITNDRGEHLLGRRRLAAARG
;
A
#
# COMPACT_ATOMS: atom_id res chain seq x y z
N MET A 1 -12.39 16.52 12.49
CA MET A 1 -11.47 15.37 12.63
C MET A 1 -10.46 15.52 11.51
N LEU A 2 -9.16 15.51 11.85
CA LEU A 2 -8.07 15.63 10.89
C LEU A 2 -7.72 14.21 10.40
N ASN A 3 -7.89 13.94 9.11
CA ASN A 3 -7.52 12.65 8.53
C ASN A 3 -6.52 12.88 7.38
N PRO A 4 -5.26 12.41 7.50
CA PRO A 4 -4.29 12.50 6.41
C PRO A 4 -4.65 11.46 5.35
N TRP A 5 -5.21 11.88 4.22
CA TRP A 5 -5.59 10.94 3.16
C TRP A 5 -4.41 10.40 2.32
N PHE A 6 -3.18 10.60 2.78
CA PHE A 6 -1.96 10.32 2.03
C PHE A 6 -1.27 9.07 2.57
N THR A 7 -0.92 8.16 1.66
CA THR A 7 0.06 7.11 1.92
C THR A 7 1.44 7.76 2.03
N TYR A 8 2.13 7.49 3.14
CA TYR A 8 3.57 7.74 3.22
C TYR A 8 4.27 6.89 2.15
N GLU A 9 5.40 7.32 1.60
CA GLU A 9 6.21 6.58 0.59
C GLU A 9 6.60 5.13 0.99
N ASN A 10 6.31 4.72 2.24
CA ASN A 10 6.56 3.40 2.81
C ASN A 10 5.29 2.55 3.01
N GLU A 11 4.15 2.98 2.49
CA GLU A 11 2.87 2.25 2.55
C GLU A 11 2.55 1.66 1.18
N SER A 12 3.50 0.89 0.66
CA SER A 12 3.26 0.07 -0.52
C SER A 12 2.15 -0.94 -0.22
N LEU A 13 1.17 -1.01 -1.10
CA LEU A 13 0.23 -2.10 -1.26
C LEU A 13 -0.08 -2.14 -2.74
N CYS A 14 -0.02 -3.32 -3.35
CA CYS A 14 -0.70 -3.53 -4.60
C CYS A 14 -1.32 -4.92 -4.65
N TRP A 15 -2.33 -5.08 -5.50
CA TRP A 15 -2.77 -6.41 -5.90
C TRP A 15 -2.16 -6.71 -7.26
N ALA A 16 -1.54 -7.87 -7.40
CA ALA A 16 -0.85 -8.24 -8.62
C ALA A 16 -1.55 -9.36 -9.36
N LEU A 17 -1.44 -9.30 -10.68
CA LEU A 17 -1.86 -10.35 -11.59
C LEU A 17 -0.80 -10.55 -12.67
N GLU A 18 -0.68 -11.77 -13.15
CA GLU A 18 0.34 -12.14 -14.14
C GLU A 18 -0.24 -12.95 -15.29
N PHE A 19 0.28 -12.69 -16.48
CA PHE A 19 0.03 -13.49 -17.67
C PHE A 19 1.33 -14.17 -18.10
N PRO A 20 1.31 -15.45 -18.50
CA PRO A 20 2.49 -16.15 -18.99
C PRO A 20 3.21 -15.40 -20.12
N ASP A 21 4.51 -15.65 -20.29
CA ASP A 21 5.22 -15.12 -21.46
C ASP A 21 4.56 -15.56 -22.77
N GLY A 22 4.58 -14.67 -23.77
CA GLY A 22 3.94 -14.91 -25.07
C GLY A 22 2.42 -15.01 -25.03
N HIS A 23 1.75 -14.53 -23.97
CA HIS A 23 0.30 -14.56 -23.85
C HIS A 23 -0.38 -13.91 -25.07
N PRO A 24 -1.50 -14.47 -25.59
CA PRO A 24 -2.16 -13.91 -26.77
C PRO A 24 -2.59 -12.45 -26.57
N VAL A 25 -2.10 -11.55 -27.42
CA VAL A 25 -2.40 -10.10 -27.34
C VAL A 25 -3.91 -9.82 -27.39
N ASP A 26 -4.67 -10.56 -28.19
CA ASP A 26 -6.12 -10.36 -28.28
C ASP A 26 -6.84 -10.74 -26.98
N ALA A 27 -6.32 -11.72 -26.23
CA ALA A 27 -6.83 -12.04 -24.89
C ALA A 27 -6.51 -10.90 -23.90
N LEU A 28 -5.30 -10.33 -23.94
CA LEU A 28 -4.94 -9.16 -23.13
C LEU A 28 -5.80 -7.93 -23.49
N ARG A 29 -6.15 -7.74 -24.77
CA ARG A 29 -7.05 -6.66 -25.20
C ARG A 29 -8.48 -6.85 -24.68
N ALA A 30 -9.00 -8.07 -24.73
CA ALA A 30 -10.31 -8.37 -24.16
C ALA A 30 -10.31 -8.17 -22.63
N TRP A 31 -9.23 -8.60 -21.97
CA TRP A 31 -9.03 -8.39 -20.53
C TRP A 31 -8.98 -6.91 -20.15
N GLN A 32 -8.13 -6.10 -20.79
CA GLN A 32 -8.00 -4.68 -20.44
C GLN A 32 -9.30 -3.91 -20.66
N ARG A 33 -10.08 -4.26 -21.71
CA ARG A 33 -11.42 -3.70 -21.92
C ARG A 33 -12.29 -3.92 -20.69
N ARG A 34 -12.36 -5.15 -20.20
CA ARG A 34 -13.16 -5.47 -19.00
C ARG A 34 -12.67 -4.74 -17.76
N VAL A 35 -11.35 -4.59 -17.59
CA VAL A 35 -10.77 -3.82 -16.50
C VAL A 35 -11.19 -2.35 -16.60
N LEU A 36 -11.08 -1.72 -17.77
CA LEU A 36 -11.51 -0.33 -18.00
C LEU A 36 -13.02 -0.16 -17.75
N GLU A 37 -13.85 -1.07 -18.26
CA GLU A 37 -15.30 -1.04 -18.09
C GLU A 37 -15.70 -1.19 -16.63
N SER A 38 -15.05 -2.11 -15.91
CA SER A 38 -15.25 -2.33 -14.47
C SER A 38 -14.86 -1.08 -13.68
N GLY A 39 -13.71 -0.48 -13.98
CA GLY A 39 -13.21 0.72 -13.33
C GLY A 39 -14.19 1.89 -13.42
N GLU A 40 -14.75 2.12 -14.61
CA GLU A 40 -15.73 3.18 -14.84
C GLU A 40 -17.08 2.86 -14.18
N ARG A 41 -17.57 1.63 -14.33
CA ARG A 41 -18.83 1.18 -13.71
C ARG A 41 -18.82 1.35 -12.19
N HIS A 42 -17.72 0.99 -11.54
CA HIS A 42 -17.55 1.13 -10.08
C HIS A 42 -17.05 2.53 -9.68
N ARG A 43 -16.77 3.41 -10.64
CA ARG A 43 -16.30 4.79 -10.44
C ARG A 43 -15.01 4.87 -9.60
N VAL A 44 -14.16 3.86 -9.68
CA VAL A 44 -12.86 3.79 -9.00
C VAL A 44 -11.69 4.11 -9.94
N TYR A 45 -11.93 4.04 -11.25
CA TYR A 45 -10.91 4.29 -12.26
C TYR A 45 -11.54 4.73 -13.58
N ARG A 46 -11.25 5.96 -14.00
CA ARG A 46 -11.67 6.51 -15.29
C ARG A 46 -10.50 7.18 -15.98
N VAL A 47 -10.16 6.74 -17.18
CA VAL A 47 -9.09 7.37 -17.97
C VAL A 47 -9.62 8.63 -18.64
N ARG A 48 -9.04 9.77 -18.29
CA ARG A 48 -9.37 11.10 -18.81
C ARG A 48 -8.58 11.42 -20.07
N ALA A 49 -7.29 11.08 -20.10
CA ALA A 49 -6.44 11.28 -21.25
C ALA A 49 -5.28 10.27 -21.30
N VAL A 50 -4.77 10.03 -22.51
CA VAL A 50 -3.55 9.26 -22.75
C VAL A 50 -2.74 10.05 -23.77
N ARG A 51 -1.79 10.85 -23.29
CA ARG A 51 -1.08 11.82 -24.13
C ARG A 51 -0.32 11.17 -25.28
N ALA A 52 0.30 10.03 -25.03
CA ALA A 52 1.05 9.28 -26.04
C ALA A 52 0.16 8.80 -27.20
N LEU A 53 -1.14 8.64 -26.98
CA LEU A 53 -2.12 8.24 -27.99
C LEU A 53 -2.86 9.44 -28.61
N ASP A 54 -2.60 10.66 -28.12
CA ASP A 54 -3.45 11.83 -28.34
C ASP A 54 -4.93 11.50 -28.04
N TYR A 55 -5.21 10.77 -26.95
CA TYR A 55 -6.57 10.45 -26.52
C TYR A 55 -7.08 11.41 -25.45
N ARG A 56 -8.35 11.80 -25.53
CA ARG A 56 -9.09 12.60 -24.54
C ARG A 56 -10.53 12.11 -24.43
N ALA A 57 -10.94 11.69 -23.24
CA ALA A 57 -12.27 11.08 -23.01
C ALA A 57 -13.45 11.97 -23.43
N GLU A 58 -13.37 13.28 -23.25
CA GLU A 58 -14.43 14.23 -23.65
C GLU A 58 -14.65 14.30 -25.16
N ARG A 59 -13.60 14.03 -25.95
CA ARG A 59 -13.63 14.06 -27.41
C ARG A 59 -13.87 12.67 -27.99
N ASP A 60 -13.20 11.68 -27.43
CA ASP A 60 -13.03 10.35 -28.01
C ASP A 60 -13.93 9.28 -27.35
N GLY A 61 -14.64 9.63 -26.27
CA GLY A 61 -15.52 8.71 -25.56
C GLY A 61 -14.77 7.80 -24.61
N PHE A 62 -15.12 6.51 -24.60
CA PHE A 62 -14.54 5.51 -23.70
C PHE A 62 -13.21 4.98 -24.27
N LEU A 63 -12.19 4.83 -23.42
CA LEU A 63 -10.85 4.47 -23.89
C LEU A 63 -10.83 3.09 -24.58
N ALA A 64 -11.57 2.10 -24.08
CA ALA A 64 -11.55 0.78 -24.70
C ALA A 64 -12.07 0.85 -26.15
N ASP A 65 -13.17 1.58 -26.38
CA ASP A 65 -13.75 1.76 -27.72
C ASP A 65 -12.77 2.48 -28.65
N PHE A 66 -12.13 3.55 -28.14
CA PHE A 66 -11.07 4.26 -28.89
C PHE A 66 -9.91 3.34 -29.28
N LEU A 67 -9.49 2.43 -28.40
CA LEU A 67 -8.40 1.48 -28.69
C LEU A 67 -8.81 0.44 -29.75
N ASP A 68 -10.08 0.03 -29.79
CA ASP A 68 -10.60 -0.89 -30.81
C ASP A 68 -10.70 -0.22 -32.18
N ASP A 69 -11.11 1.05 -32.22
CA ASP A 69 -11.23 1.83 -33.45
C ASP A 69 -9.86 2.28 -33.99
N HIS A 70 -8.84 2.32 -33.12
CA HIS A 70 -7.50 2.83 -33.44
C HIS A 70 -6.35 1.91 -33.00
N PRO A 71 -6.33 0.62 -33.40
CA PRO A 71 -5.35 -0.36 -32.92
C PRO A 71 -3.91 -0.01 -33.30
N ASP A 72 -3.70 0.79 -34.35
CA ASP A 72 -2.38 1.23 -34.79
C ASP A 72 -1.83 2.42 -34.00
N ARG A 73 -2.67 3.19 -33.30
CA ARG A 73 -2.19 4.32 -32.47
C ARG A 73 -1.34 3.81 -31.32
N LEU A 74 -1.78 2.72 -30.68
CA LEU A 74 -1.04 2.10 -29.59
C LEU A 74 0.29 1.52 -30.05
N LYS A 75 0.38 0.98 -31.27
CA LYS A 75 1.67 0.53 -31.83
C LYS A 75 2.66 1.67 -32.07
N ARG A 76 2.18 2.86 -32.46
CA ARG A 76 3.03 4.03 -32.77
C ARG A 76 3.49 4.79 -31.53
N ALA A 77 2.70 4.74 -30.46
CA ALA A 77 2.99 5.44 -29.21
C ALA A 77 4.10 4.80 -28.38
N LEU A 78 4.54 3.59 -28.74
CA LEU A 78 5.45 2.75 -27.94
C LEU A 78 6.77 2.52 -28.70
N PRO A 79 7.75 3.44 -28.60
CA PRO A 79 9.05 3.27 -29.26
C PRO A 79 10.02 2.33 -28.49
N TYR A 80 9.65 1.87 -27.29
CA TYR A 80 10.52 1.06 -26.42
C TYR A 80 10.21 -0.44 -26.51
N GLN A 81 11.28 -1.26 -26.43
CA GLN A 81 11.26 -2.71 -26.63
C GLN A 81 10.59 -3.51 -25.50
N GLU A 82 10.28 -2.87 -24.37
CA GLU A 82 9.79 -3.52 -23.14
C GLU A 82 8.25 -3.51 -23.01
N LEU A 83 7.54 -3.11 -24.06
CA LEU A 83 6.09 -2.88 -24.02
C LEU A 83 5.36 -3.91 -24.85
N ILE A 84 4.28 -4.48 -24.30
CA ILE A 84 3.46 -5.45 -25.02
C ILE A 84 2.60 -4.69 -26.04
N PRO A 85 2.80 -4.90 -27.35
CA PRO A 85 2.06 -4.18 -28.37
C PRO A 85 0.55 -4.40 -28.21
N GLY A 86 -0.23 -3.33 -28.14
CA GLY A 86 -1.68 -3.42 -28.05
C GLY A 86 -2.25 -3.44 -26.62
N VAL A 87 -1.41 -3.34 -25.59
CA VAL A 87 -1.83 -3.20 -24.19
C VAL A 87 -1.60 -1.77 -23.70
N VAL A 88 -2.57 -1.17 -23.01
CA VAL A 88 -2.50 0.22 -22.54
C VAL A 88 -1.92 0.37 -21.13
N PHE A 89 -2.07 -0.67 -20.29
CA PHE A 89 -1.40 -0.75 -19.00
C PHE A 89 0.04 -1.18 -19.23
N ASN A 90 0.93 -0.24 -19.49
CA ASN A 90 2.31 -0.52 -19.86
C ASN A 90 3.18 0.55 -19.22
N GLU A 91 4.35 0.15 -18.72
CA GLU A 91 5.27 1.07 -18.06
C GLU A 91 5.69 2.18 -19.05
N GLY A 92 5.60 3.43 -18.62
CA GLY A 92 5.84 4.58 -19.49
C GLY A 92 4.63 5.09 -20.30
N LEU A 93 3.49 4.37 -20.32
CA LEU A 93 2.21 4.95 -20.71
C LEU A 93 1.54 5.59 -19.50
N TRP A 94 1.78 6.87 -19.30
CA TRP A 94 1.11 7.66 -18.27
C TRP A 94 -0.36 7.89 -18.65
N LEU A 95 -1.25 7.27 -17.87
CA LEU A 95 -2.70 7.44 -17.98
C LEU A 95 -3.13 8.55 -17.03
N ASP A 96 -3.66 9.65 -17.58
CA ASP A 96 -4.29 10.70 -16.77
C ASP A 96 -5.64 10.13 -16.32
N VAL A 97 -5.77 9.76 -15.04
CA VAL A 97 -6.93 9.05 -14.49
C VAL A 97 -7.65 9.83 -13.40
N SER A 98 -8.87 9.41 -13.10
CA SER A 98 -9.69 9.96 -12.03
C SER A 98 -10.49 8.87 -11.33
N ALA A 99 -10.91 9.13 -10.11
CA ALA A 99 -11.84 8.30 -9.36
C ALA A 99 -12.87 9.15 -8.63
N VAL A 100 -14.06 8.60 -8.36
CA VAL A 100 -15.01 9.26 -7.46
C VAL A 100 -14.77 8.75 -6.06
N LEU A 101 -14.42 9.65 -5.15
CA LEU A 101 -14.12 9.33 -3.77
C LEU A 101 -15.19 9.88 -2.82
N ALA A 102 -15.61 9.05 -1.88
CA ALA A 102 -16.38 9.50 -0.73
C ALA A 102 -15.45 10.21 0.25
N VAL A 103 -15.80 11.44 0.61
CA VAL A 103 -14.98 12.34 1.44
C VAL A 103 -15.83 12.97 2.53
N ASP A 104 -15.21 13.27 3.68
CA ASP A 104 -15.86 14.08 4.71
C ASP A 104 -15.87 15.56 4.29
N LEU A 105 -17.06 16.07 4.05
CA LEU A 105 -17.36 17.49 3.87
C LEU A 105 -17.51 18.20 5.23
N ALA A 106 -17.67 19.51 5.19
CA ALA A 106 -17.95 20.32 6.37
C ALA A 106 -19.13 19.76 7.19
N GLU A 107 -19.03 19.91 8.52
CA GLU A 107 -20.06 19.49 9.49
C GLU A 107 -20.30 17.97 9.54
N GLY A 108 -19.31 17.16 9.14
CA GLY A 108 -19.37 15.70 9.26
C GLY A 108 -20.35 15.05 8.28
N ARG A 109 -20.65 15.69 7.15
CA ARG A 109 -21.41 15.08 6.05
C ARG A 109 -20.46 14.36 5.10
N VAL A 110 -20.85 13.19 4.58
CA VAL A 110 -20.06 12.49 3.55
C VAL A 110 -20.62 12.80 2.18
N GLY A 111 -19.80 13.38 1.30
CA GLY A 111 -20.10 13.63 -0.10
C GLY A 111 -19.21 12.82 -1.02
N GLU A 112 -19.46 12.93 -2.33
CA GLU A 112 -18.62 12.33 -3.37
C GLU A 112 -17.95 13.42 -4.19
N VAL A 113 -16.68 13.23 -4.52
CA VAL A 113 -15.87 14.15 -5.34
C VAL A 113 -15.14 13.33 -6.40
N GLU A 114 -15.17 13.78 -7.66
CA GLU A 114 -14.27 13.26 -8.70
C GLU A 114 -12.88 13.87 -8.46
N ALA A 115 -11.89 13.01 -8.27
CA ALA A 115 -10.52 13.38 -7.95
C ALA A 115 -9.58 12.81 -9.01
N GLU A 116 -8.79 13.68 -9.64
CA GLU A 116 -7.71 13.29 -10.56
C GLU A 116 -6.44 12.94 -9.79
N THR A 117 -6.20 13.67 -8.70
CA THR A 117 -5.11 13.40 -7.77
C THR A 117 -5.65 13.50 -6.34
N MET A 118 -4.85 13.09 -5.37
CA MET A 118 -5.16 13.28 -3.96
C MET A 118 -4.98 14.75 -3.52
N SER A 119 -4.38 15.63 -4.35
CA SER A 119 -4.16 17.05 -4.04
C SER A 119 -5.42 17.81 -3.65
N PRO A 120 -6.51 17.81 -4.42
CA PRO A 120 -7.67 18.65 -4.11
C PRO A 120 -8.33 18.26 -2.78
N LEU A 121 -8.12 17.03 -2.32
CA LEU A 121 -8.60 16.58 -1.03
C LEU A 121 -7.86 17.27 0.13
N THR A 122 -6.63 17.75 -0.07
CA THR A 122 -5.90 18.55 0.93
C THR A 122 -6.61 19.84 1.32
N ALA A 123 -7.38 20.42 0.40
CA ALA A 123 -8.09 21.68 0.65
C ALA A 123 -9.35 21.49 1.49
N LEU A 124 -9.75 20.26 1.79
CA LEU A 124 -10.93 19.99 2.61
C LEU A 124 -10.62 20.30 4.09
N PRO A 125 -11.56 20.91 4.84
CA PRO A 125 -11.33 21.39 6.22
C PRO A 125 -10.88 20.31 7.23
N SER A 126 -11.05 19.04 6.87
CA SER A 126 -10.77 17.85 7.66
C SER A 126 -9.41 17.21 7.35
N VAL A 127 -8.56 17.82 6.52
CA VAL A 127 -7.36 17.15 6.00
C VAL A 127 -6.09 17.79 6.53
N PHE A 128 -5.24 16.97 7.15
CA PHE A 128 -3.90 17.39 7.56
C PHE A 128 -2.94 17.21 6.37
N THR A 129 -2.28 18.29 5.95
CA THR A 129 -1.35 18.27 4.83
C THR A 129 0.08 18.20 5.33
N HIS A 130 0.73 17.05 5.18
CA HIS A 130 2.17 17.08 5.01
C HIS A 130 2.48 17.43 3.54
N ARG A 131 3.56 18.19 3.32
CA ARG A 131 4.02 18.68 2.00
C ARG A 131 4.57 17.57 1.09
N TYR A 132 3.84 16.47 0.93
CA TYR A 132 4.25 15.35 0.06
C TYR A 132 3.49 15.38 -1.25
N ASP A 133 3.97 14.57 -2.20
CA ASP A 133 3.66 14.64 -3.62
C ASP A 133 2.14 14.56 -3.86
N THR A 134 1.52 15.73 -4.02
CA THR A 134 0.08 15.84 -4.21
C THR A 134 -0.38 15.33 -5.59
N THR A 135 0.55 14.83 -6.41
CA THR A 135 0.27 14.33 -7.76
C THR A 135 -0.17 12.87 -7.79
N VAL A 136 -0.16 12.17 -6.66
CA VAL A 136 -0.59 10.76 -6.59
C VAL A 136 -2.05 10.63 -7.00
N VAL A 137 -2.32 9.74 -7.95
CA VAL A 137 -3.68 9.42 -8.42
C VAL A 137 -4.41 8.51 -7.43
N PRO A 138 -5.75 8.55 -7.33
CA PRO A 138 -6.47 7.72 -6.35
C PRO A 138 -6.26 6.21 -6.47
N LEU A 139 -6.16 5.73 -7.71
CA LEU A 139 -5.93 4.33 -8.07
C LEU A 139 -5.12 4.29 -9.35
N GLU A 140 -4.03 3.52 -9.34
CA GLU A 140 -3.15 3.34 -10.49
C GLU A 140 -3.18 1.89 -10.97
N LEU A 141 -3.10 1.71 -12.29
CA LEU A 141 -2.92 0.41 -12.93
C LEU A 141 -1.58 0.43 -13.66
N ARG A 142 -0.62 -0.38 -13.19
CA ARG A 142 0.74 -0.44 -13.71
C ARG A 142 0.99 -1.79 -14.35
N GLY A 143 1.22 -1.82 -15.66
CA GLY A 143 1.62 -3.04 -16.34
C GLY A 143 3.09 -3.01 -16.72
N ARG A 144 3.79 -4.12 -16.63
CA ARG A 144 5.18 -4.26 -17.11
C ARG A 144 5.46 -5.67 -17.57
N GLN A 145 6.31 -5.78 -18.57
CA GLN A 145 6.89 -7.04 -18.98
C GLN A 145 8.04 -7.36 -18.02
N LEU A 146 7.92 -8.44 -17.23
CA LEU A 146 9.03 -8.88 -16.39
C LEU A 146 10.14 -9.43 -17.28
N LEU A 147 11.39 -9.25 -16.85
CA LEU A 147 12.58 -9.81 -17.48
C LEU A 147 13.19 -10.86 -16.55
N ASP A 148 13.73 -11.94 -17.12
CA ASP A 148 14.52 -12.90 -16.35
C ASP A 148 15.95 -12.41 -16.08
N ASP A 149 16.74 -13.20 -15.34
CA ASP A 149 18.12 -12.86 -14.97
C ASP A 149 19.04 -12.69 -16.20
N GLU A 150 18.67 -13.27 -17.34
CA GLU A 150 19.37 -13.11 -18.62
C GLU A 150 18.83 -11.97 -19.48
N GLY A 151 17.86 -11.19 -18.98
CA GLY A 151 17.23 -10.07 -19.66
C GLY A 151 16.25 -10.49 -20.77
N ARG A 152 15.78 -11.74 -20.78
CA ARG A 152 14.78 -12.23 -21.73
C ARG A 152 13.38 -11.91 -21.21
N SER A 153 12.42 -11.75 -22.12
CA SER A 153 11.02 -11.52 -21.78
C SER A 153 10.45 -12.66 -20.95
N GLY A 154 9.78 -12.32 -19.85
CA GLY A 154 9.12 -13.22 -18.92
C GLY A 154 7.60 -13.04 -18.88
N PRO A 155 6.95 -13.22 -17.73
CA PRO A 155 5.53 -12.93 -17.58
C PRO A 155 5.21 -11.44 -17.68
N TYR A 156 4.01 -11.11 -18.18
CA TYR A 156 3.45 -9.78 -18.08
C TYR A 156 2.77 -9.61 -16.73
N ARG A 157 3.21 -8.64 -15.91
CA ARG A 157 2.59 -8.33 -14.63
C ARG A 157 1.79 -7.03 -14.72
N CYS A 158 0.57 -7.04 -14.19
CA CYS A 158 -0.18 -5.82 -13.89
C CYS A 158 -0.43 -5.70 -12.39
N GLU A 159 -0.32 -4.48 -11.87
CA GLU A 159 -0.49 -4.15 -10.47
C GLU A 159 -1.61 -3.10 -10.32
N VAL A 160 -2.50 -3.33 -9.35
CA VAL A 160 -3.53 -2.38 -8.92
C VAL A 160 -3.04 -1.69 -7.65
N VAL A 161 -2.75 -0.40 -7.72
CA VAL A 161 -2.09 0.36 -6.65
C VAL A 161 -3.00 1.47 -6.14
N PRO A 162 -3.55 1.38 -4.92
CA PRO A 162 -4.27 2.50 -4.30
C PRO A 162 -3.28 3.60 -3.93
N GLY A 163 -3.53 4.83 -4.38
CA GLY A 163 -2.63 5.97 -4.13
C GLY A 163 -2.91 6.76 -2.86
N GLY A 164 -3.76 6.26 -1.97
CA GLY A 164 -4.11 6.94 -0.73
C GLY A 164 -4.68 5.97 0.30
N ASN A 165 -4.72 6.37 1.56
CA ASN A 165 -5.25 5.52 2.64
C ASN A 165 -6.77 5.66 2.82
N ILE A 166 -7.44 6.51 2.03
CA ILE A 166 -8.90 6.70 2.08
C ILE A 166 -9.71 5.41 1.85
N TRP A 167 -9.05 4.41 1.26
CA TRP A 167 -9.58 3.06 1.03
C TRP A 167 -9.54 2.17 2.28
N PHE A 168 -8.88 2.55 3.36
CA PHE A 168 -8.68 1.64 4.49
C PHE A 168 -9.50 2.04 5.72
N PRO A 169 -10.01 1.07 6.50
CA PRO A 169 -10.69 1.33 7.77
C PRO A 169 -9.88 2.13 8.79
N TRP A 170 -8.57 1.89 8.83
CA TRP A 170 -7.66 2.46 9.82
C TRP A 170 -6.52 3.17 9.12
N ASN A 171 -6.45 4.48 9.31
CA ASN A 171 -5.42 5.31 8.71
C ASN A 171 -4.31 5.58 9.71
N PRO A 172 -3.04 5.36 9.38
CA PRO A 172 -1.96 5.72 10.27
C PRO A 172 -2.00 7.23 10.50
N ALA A 173 -2.02 7.65 11.77
CA ALA A 173 -1.98 9.08 12.08
C ALA A 173 -0.66 9.69 11.58
N PRO A 174 -0.66 10.98 11.17
CA PRO A 174 0.57 11.67 10.79
C PRO A 174 1.57 11.64 11.94
N TYR A 175 2.86 11.50 11.63
CA TYR A 175 3.93 11.52 12.63
C TYR A 175 3.88 12.76 13.55
N ASP A 176 3.47 13.91 13.01
CA ASP A 176 3.41 15.19 13.76
C ASP A 176 2.19 15.31 14.69
N LEU A 177 1.16 14.47 14.52
CA LEU A 177 -0.03 14.42 15.38
C LEU A 177 0.05 13.30 16.43
N LEU A 178 1.07 12.46 16.35
CA LEU A 178 1.27 11.37 17.29
C LEU A 178 1.98 11.91 18.55
N GLY A 179 1.29 11.85 19.69
CA GLY A 179 1.97 11.43 20.91
C GLY A 179 2.56 10.03 20.71
N ALA A 180 3.43 9.54 21.60
CA ALA A 180 4.19 8.30 21.44
C ALA A 180 3.38 7.03 21.04
N ASP A 181 2.05 7.08 21.05
CA ASP A 181 1.13 5.95 21.03
C ASP A 181 0.82 5.33 19.67
N GLY A 182 1.19 5.94 18.54
CA GLY A 182 1.11 5.26 17.23
C GLY A 182 -0.31 4.89 16.77
N ASP A 183 -1.32 5.61 17.24
CA ASP A 183 -2.72 5.31 16.98
C ASP A 183 -3.12 5.45 15.50
N PHE A 184 -4.03 4.58 15.06
CA PHE A 184 -4.72 4.73 13.78
C PHE A 184 -5.96 5.59 13.95
N LEU A 185 -6.24 6.42 12.95
CA LEU A 185 -7.47 7.19 12.83
C LEU A 185 -8.58 6.30 12.25
N ASP A 186 -9.75 6.36 12.87
CA ASP A 186 -10.95 5.66 12.38
C ASP A 186 -11.42 6.29 11.05
N ASN A 187 -11.27 5.53 9.97
CA ASN A 187 -11.73 5.87 8.63
C ASN A 187 -12.84 4.92 8.13
N ARG A 188 -13.40 4.07 9.00
CA ARG A 188 -14.41 3.05 8.60
C ARG A 188 -15.58 3.65 7.83
N ARG A 189 -16.00 4.87 8.19
CA ARG A 189 -17.10 5.57 7.52
C ARG A 189 -16.84 5.82 6.04
N LEU A 190 -15.67 6.34 5.66
CA LEU A 190 -15.37 6.59 4.24
C LEU A 190 -14.94 5.30 3.53
N ALA A 191 -14.15 4.45 4.22
CA ALA A 191 -13.74 3.14 3.70
C ALA A 191 -14.98 2.31 3.29
N SER A 192 -16.02 2.26 4.12
CA SER A 192 -17.27 1.54 3.78
C SER A 192 -17.91 1.93 2.44
N ARG A 193 -17.65 3.15 1.93
CA ARG A 193 -18.13 3.62 0.63
C ARG A 193 -17.09 3.47 -0.48
N ASN A 194 -15.82 3.70 -0.17
CA ASN A 194 -14.73 3.65 -1.14
C ASN A 194 -14.29 2.21 -1.40
N SER A 195 -13.95 1.46 -0.35
CA SER A 195 -13.44 0.09 -0.46
C SER A 195 -14.50 -0.90 -0.92
N ALA A 196 -15.78 -0.64 -0.67
CA ALA A 196 -16.85 -1.48 -1.24
C ALA A 196 -16.81 -1.49 -2.78
N ARG A 197 -16.56 -0.33 -3.39
CA ARG A 197 -16.41 -0.18 -4.84
C ARG A 197 -15.09 -0.74 -5.34
N LEU A 198 -13.99 -0.49 -4.61
CA LEU A 198 -12.68 -1.07 -4.92
C LEU A 198 -12.71 -2.61 -4.89
N ASN A 199 -13.27 -3.22 -3.84
CA ASN A 199 -13.37 -4.68 -3.72
C ASN A 199 -14.28 -5.28 -4.81
N ALA A 200 -15.32 -4.57 -5.24
CA ALA A 200 -16.14 -5.00 -6.37
C ALA A 200 -15.36 -4.98 -7.70
N PHE A 201 -14.58 -3.91 -7.93
CA PHE A 201 -13.65 -3.82 -9.05
C PHE A 201 -12.59 -4.94 -9.01
N LEU A 202 -11.92 -5.15 -7.88
CA LEU A 202 -10.88 -6.18 -7.73
C LEU A 202 -11.42 -7.58 -8.07
N ARG A 203 -12.61 -7.96 -7.56
CA ARG A 203 -13.23 -9.26 -7.90
C ARG A 203 -13.50 -9.43 -9.39
N GLU A 204 -13.94 -8.37 -10.07
CA GLU A 204 -14.16 -8.41 -11.52
C GLU A 204 -12.86 -8.47 -12.30
N VAL A 205 -11.80 -7.80 -11.83
CA VAL A 205 -10.44 -7.90 -12.39
C VAL A 205 -9.90 -9.31 -12.20
N THR A 206 -10.04 -9.91 -11.02
CA THR A 206 -9.64 -11.30 -10.74
C THR A 206 -10.36 -12.27 -11.68
N ALA A 207 -11.68 -12.13 -11.83
CA ALA A 207 -12.46 -12.96 -12.75
C ALA A 207 -12.03 -12.77 -14.22
N ALA A 208 -11.86 -11.52 -14.67
CA ALA A 208 -11.41 -11.23 -16.03
C ALA A 208 -10.01 -11.77 -16.30
N THR A 209 -9.09 -11.69 -15.32
CA THR A 209 -7.74 -12.25 -15.40
C THR A 209 -7.79 -13.77 -15.56
N ALA A 210 -8.58 -14.46 -14.73
CA ALA A 210 -8.72 -15.91 -14.81
C ALA A 210 -9.33 -16.36 -16.14
N GLU A 211 -10.36 -15.66 -16.63
CA GLU A 211 -10.99 -15.95 -17.93
C GLU A 211 -10.03 -15.72 -19.12
N ALA A 212 -9.14 -14.74 -19.01
CA ALA A 212 -8.09 -14.51 -19.99
C ALA A 212 -6.92 -15.51 -19.87
N GLY A 213 -6.88 -16.38 -18.85
CA GLY A 213 -5.80 -17.34 -18.64
C GLY A 213 -4.58 -16.77 -17.92
N GLY A 214 -4.74 -15.65 -17.21
CA GLY A 214 -3.77 -15.14 -16.25
C GLY A 214 -3.96 -15.73 -14.85
N ALA A 215 -3.04 -15.39 -13.95
CA ALA A 215 -3.06 -15.76 -12.55
C ALA A 215 -3.23 -14.53 -11.66
N TRP A 216 -4.10 -14.63 -10.65
CA TRP A 216 -4.19 -13.66 -9.57
C TRP A 216 -3.17 -14.02 -8.49
N LEU A 217 -2.32 -13.06 -8.10
CA LEU A 217 -1.29 -13.26 -7.09
C LEU A 217 -1.70 -12.74 -5.71
N GLY A 218 -2.87 -12.13 -5.60
CA GLY A 218 -3.34 -11.55 -4.35
C GLY A 218 -2.65 -10.24 -4.02
N ALA A 219 -2.65 -9.92 -2.72
CA ALA A 219 -2.01 -8.72 -2.22
C ALA A 219 -0.50 -8.95 -2.13
N VAL A 220 0.28 -8.11 -2.81
CA VAL A 220 1.75 -8.14 -2.82
C VAL A 220 2.32 -6.80 -2.37
N ASP A 221 3.59 -6.80 -1.99
CA ASP A 221 4.31 -5.63 -1.49
C ASP A 221 3.60 -4.90 -0.34
N VAL A 222 2.83 -5.65 0.45
CA VAL A 222 1.97 -5.14 1.52
C VAL A 222 2.81 -4.60 2.68
N SER A 223 2.68 -3.30 2.93
CA SER A 223 3.32 -2.65 4.06
C SER A 223 2.76 -3.18 5.38
N PRO A 224 3.61 -3.44 6.39
CA PRO A 224 3.16 -3.90 7.70
C PRO A 224 2.12 -3.01 8.37
N SER A 225 2.06 -1.71 8.04
CA SER A 225 1.07 -0.78 8.62
C SER A 225 -0.34 -1.01 8.09
N VAL A 226 -0.51 -1.67 6.94
CA VAL A 226 -1.83 -1.93 6.34
C VAL A 226 -2.15 -3.43 6.20
N ALA A 227 -1.18 -4.32 6.45
CA ALA A 227 -1.34 -5.76 6.27
C ALA A 227 -2.52 -6.39 7.04
N PHE A 228 -2.93 -5.82 8.18
CA PHE A 228 -4.02 -6.37 8.99
C PHE A 228 -5.43 -6.01 8.47
N GLN A 229 -5.52 -5.14 7.47
CA GLN A 229 -6.77 -4.63 6.91
C GLN A 229 -6.92 -4.94 5.42
N VAL A 230 -6.09 -5.86 4.90
CA VAL A 230 -6.10 -6.30 3.50
C VAL A 230 -5.89 -7.80 3.42
N ASP A 231 -6.46 -8.42 2.38
CA ASP A 231 -6.23 -9.79 1.99
C ASP A 231 -6.07 -9.89 0.46
N ASP A 232 -6.00 -11.12 -0.04
CA ASP A 232 -5.87 -11.37 -1.48
C ASP A 232 -7.07 -10.88 -2.29
N ASP A 233 -8.24 -10.72 -1.68
CA ASP A 233 -9.49 -10.33 -2.34
C ASP A 233 -9.77 -8.81 -2.27
N GLY A 234 -9.11 -8.09 -1.36
CA GLY A 234 -9.19 -6.65 -1.27
C GLY A 234 -8.98 -6.09 0.14
N VAL A 235 -9.78 -5.08 0.49
CA VAL A 235 -9.74 -4.42 1.80
C VAL A 235 -10.75 -5.07 2.76
N LEU A 236 -10.30 -5.40 3.96
CA LEU A 236 -11.11 -5.95 5.05
C LEU A 236 -11.82 -4.83 5.82
N LEU A 237 -13.09 -4.55 5.48
CA LEU A 237 -13.86 -3.45 6.09
C LEU A 237 -14.17 -3.63 7.57
N ASP A 238 -14.14 -4.86 8.05
CA ASP A 238 -14.37 -5.29 9.43
C ASP A 238 -13.07 -5.55 10.20
N ALA A 239 -11.91 -5.22 9.62
CA ALA A 239 -10.62 -5.33 10.28
C ALA A 239 -10.67 -4.70 11.66
N GLU A 240 -10.31 -5.47 12.69
CA GLU A 240 -10.22 -4.95 14.04
C GLU A 240 -9.14 -3.87 14.11
N HIS A 241 -9.39 -2.81 14.88
CA HIS A 241 -8.37 -1.80 15.15
C HIS A 241 -7.13 -2.49 15.72
N ARG A 242 -5.99 -2.33 15.05
CA ARG A 242 -4.71 -2.81 15.54
C ARG A 242 -4.26 -1.96 16.72
N LEU A 243 -4.63 -2.41 17.91
CA LEU A 243 -3.93 -2.04 19.14
C LEU A 243 -2.63 -2.83 19.14
N ASP A 244 -1.52 -2.14 18.91
CA ASP A 244 -0.21 -2.70 19.20
C ASP A 244 -0.15 -3.05 20.69
N VAL A 245 0.36 -4.23 21.02
CA VAL A 245 0.71 -4.51 22.41
C VAL A 245 2.04 -3.82 22.63
N VAL A 246 2.02 -2.74 23.40
CA VAL A 246 3.20 -1.93 23.69
C VAL A 246 3.78 -2.35 25.02
N TRP A 247 5.06 -2.65 25.02
CA TRP A 247 5.85 -2.74 26.24
C TRP A 247 6.74 -1.50 26.34
N ASP A 248 6.46 -0.66 27.34
CA ASP A 248 7.27 0.51 27.66
C ASP A 248 8.41 0.09 28.57
N ALA A 249 9.64 0.24 28.08
CA ALA A 249 10.82 -0.03 28.88
C ALA A 249 10.85 0.91 30.09
N PRO A 250 11.10 0.39 31.31
CA PRO A 250 11.53 1.26 32.39
C PRO A 250 12.81 2.00 31.97
N PRO A 251 13.06 3.23 32.47
CA PRO A 251 14.29 3.95 32.19
C PRO A 251 15.50 3.06 32.51
N ALA A 252 16.22 2.63 31.47
CA ALA A 252 17.38 1.76 31.60
C ALA A 252 18.65 2.53 31.23
N ALA A 253 19.77 2.15 31.81
CA ALA A 253 21.07 2.71 31.45
C ALA A 253 21.56 2.21 30.08
N ASP A 254 21.13 1.01 29.66
CA ASP A 254 21.47 0.40 28.37
C ASP A 254 20.21 0.05 27.54
N PRO A 255 20.05 0.58 26.32
CA PRO A 255 18.95 0.24 25.42
C PRO A 255 18.86 -1.24 25.04
N ALA A 256 20.00 -1.95 24.99
CA ALA A 256 20.02 -3.38 24.67
C ALA A 256 19.35 -4.21 25.78
N ASP A 257 19.58 -3.85 27.05
CA ASP A 257 18.93 -4.50 28.20
C ASP A 257 17.42 -4.25 28.20
N ALA A 258 17.00 -3.02 27.88
CA ALA A 258 15.60 -2.68 27.73
C ALA A 258 14.92 -3.52 26.63
N VAL A 259 15.55 -3.65 25.45
CA VAL A 259 15.03 -4.51 24.38
C VAL A 259 14.98 -5.98 24.80
N GLY A 260 16.02 -6.49 25.46
CA GLY A 260 16.05 -7.84 25.99
C GLY A 260 14.90 -8.12 26.98
N ALA A 261 14.66 -7.18 27.90
CA ALA A 261 13.56 -7.27 28.87
C ALA A 261 12.18 -7.23 28.19
N GLY A 262 12.00 -6.38 27.18
CA GLY A 262 10.76 -6.33 26.40
C GLY A 262 10.50 -7.62 25.64
N LEU A 263 11.52 -8.20 25.01
CA LEU A 263 11.41 -9.48 24.32
C LEU A 263 11.08 -10.63 25.27
N ALA A 264 11.72 -10.67 26.45
CA ALA A 264 11.39 -11.63 27.50
C ALA A 264 9.94 -11.45 28.01
N TRP A 265 9.47 -10.21 28.12
CA TRP A 265 8.08 -9.93 28.49
C TRP A 265 7.09 -10.44 27.44
N PHE A 266 7.32 -10.18 26.16
CA PHE A 266 6.48 -10.69 25.07
C PHE A 266 6.54 -12.21 24.94
N ALA A 267 7.66 -12.84 25.28
CA ALA A 267 7.71 -14.30 25.38
C ALA A 267 6.83 -14.82 26.53
N ALA A 268 6.78 -14.13 27.67
CA ALA A 268 5.87 -14.51 28.76
C ALA A 268 4.40 -14.12 28.47
N HIS A 269 4.17 -13.12 27.61
CA HIS A 269 2.88 -12.53 27.30
C HIS A 269 2.74 -12.34 25.78
N PRO A 270 2.61 -13.43 25.01
CA PRO A 270 2.56 -13.33 23.55
C PRO A 270 1.37 -12.45 23.14
N PRO A 271 1.56 -11.53 22.15
CA PRO A 271 0.47 -10.72 21.67
C PRO A 271 -0.62 -11.64 21.06
N PRO A 272 -1.92 -11.26 21.16
CA PRO A 272 -2.98 -11.99 20.48
C PRO A 272 -2.68 -12.13 18.98
N ALA A 273 -3.18 -13.19 18.34
CA ALA A 273 -3.02 -13.39 16.90
C ALA A 273 -3.45 -12.13 16.12
N GLY A 274 -2.63 -11.72 15.14
CA GLY A 274 -2.84 -10.51 14.33
C GLY A 274 -2.38 -9.19 14.96
N ARG A 275 -1.93 -9.18 16.22
CA ARG A 275 -1.43 -7.97 16.91
C ARG A 275 0.09 -7.85 16.76
N GLN A 276 0.59 -6.61 16.65
CA GLN A 276 2.03 -6.34 16.63
C GLN A 276 2.55 -6.17 18.07
N ALA A 277 3.73 -6.74 18.35
CA ALA A 277 4.47 -6.47 19.58
C ALA A 277 5.39 -5.27 19.34
N VAL A 278 5.23 -4.22 20.13
CA VAL A 278 6.05 -3.02 20.06
C VAL A 278 6.82 -2.85 21.35
N ILE A 279 8.14 -2.79 21.27
CA ILE A 279 9.01 -2.44 22.40
C ILE A 279 9.38 -0.97 22.24
N ARG A 280 8.98 -0.14 23.20
CA ARG A 280 9.37 1.27 23.26
C ARG A 280 10.49 1.44 24.27
N VAL A 281 11.61 2.00 23.82
CA VAL A 281 12.74 2.33 24.68
C VAL A 281 12.94 3.84 24.66
N ALA A 282 12.65 4.49 25.78
CA ALA A 282 12.97 5.90 25.96
C ALA A 282 14.43 6.03 26.44
N LEU A 283 15.23 6.81 25.71
CA LEU A 283 16.60 7.12 26.14
C LEU A 283 16.60 8.29 27.10
N THR A 284 17.43 8.20 28.14
CA THR A 284 17.72 9.35 29.01
C THR A 284 18.68 10.32 28.32
N ALA A 285 18.62 11.61 28.65
CA ALA A 285 19.42 12.67 28.01
C ALA A 285 20.95 12.44 28.03
N ASP A 286 21.45 11.62 28.96
CA ASP A 286 22.86 11.25 29.08
C ASP A 286 23.26 10.01 28.25
N SER A 287 22.29 9.36 27.63
CA SER A 287 22.50 8.18 26.78
C SER A 287 23.15 8.60 25.48
N ARG A 288 24.48 8.47 25.38
CA ARG A 288 25.19 8.70 24.11
C ARG A 288 24.79 7.63 23.11
N TRP A 289 24.00 8.02 22.11
CA TRP A 289 23.74 7.18 20.95
C TRP A 289 25.02 7.01 20.15
N HIS A 290 25.57 5.80 20.12
CA HIS A 290 26.75 5.47 19.33
C HIS A 290 26.41 4.41 18.28
N ALA A 291 27.14 4.39 17.16
CA ALA A 291 26.93 3.38 16.10
C ALA A 291 27.01 1.94 16.65
N ALA A 292 27.87 1.72 17.65
CA ALA A 292 27.95 0.46 18.41
C ALA A 292 26.62 0.07 19.08
N THR A 293 25.80 1.03 19.52
CA THR A 293 24.46 0.77 20.09
C THR A 293 23.49 0.26 19.02
N THR A 294 23.60 0.72 17.77
CA THR A 294 22.76 0.24 16.65
C THR A 294 23.11 -1.19 16.27
N GLU A 295 24.40 -1.53 16.20
CA GLU A 295 24.87 -2.89 15.96
C GLU A 295 24.50 -3.82 17.12
N ALA A 296 24.70 -3.38 18.38
CA ALA A 296 24.32 -4.12 19.57
C ALA A 296 22.81 -4.37 19.64
N LEU A 297 21.97 -3.38 19.32
CA LEU A 297 20.52 -3.55 19.22
C LEU A 297 20.15 -4.53 18.10
N THR A 298 20.77 -4.40 16.92
CA THR A 298 20.53 -5.33 15.80
C THR A 298 20.91 -6.76 16.19
N ALA A 299 22.05 -6.94 16.86
CA ALA A 299 22.54 -8.22 17.33
C ALA A 299 21.68 -8.78 18.47
N ALA A 300 21.28 -7.97 19.46
CA ALA A 300 20.42 -8.38 20.57
C ALA A 300 19.04 -8.83 20.06
N VAL A 301 18.50 -8.09 19.10
CA VAL A 301 17.22 -8.42 18.47
C VAL A 301 17.32 -9.70 17.63
N ALA A 302 18.38 -9.87 16.83
CA ALA A 302 18.64 -11.10 16.09
C ALA A 302 18.87 -12.31 17.01
N THR A 303 19.59 -12.09 18.11
CA THR A 303 19.88 -13.10 19.13
C THR A 303 18.62 -13.52 19.87
N ALA A 304 17.75 -12.58 20.23
CA ALA A 304 16.48 -12.89 20.88
C ALA A 304 15.48 -13.57 19.93
N ALA A 305 15.48 -13.21 18.63
CA ALA A 305 14.75 -13.95 17.61
C ALA A 305 15.25 -15.41 17.48
N GLY A 306 16.53 -15.67 17.72
CA GLY A 306 17.12 -17.02 17.71
C GLY A 306 17.04 -17.81 19.02
N LEU A 307 17.20 -17.16 20.18
CA LEU A 307 17.26 -17.80 21.52
C LEU A 307 15.91 -18.32 22.00
N ALA A 308 14.83 -17.71 21.52
CA ALA A 308 13.53 -17.99 22.09
C ALA A 308 12.94 -19.32 21.58
N GLY A 309 13.48 -19.94 20.51
CA GLY A 309 12.82 -21.10 19.88
C GLY A 309 11.38 -20.79 19.41
N TYR A 310 11.04 -19.49 19.34
CA TYR A 310 9.77 -18.99 18.85
C TYR A 310 9.77 -19.12 17.34
N ALA A 311 9.41 -20.31 16.87
CA ALA A 311 8.59 -20.35 15.67
C ALA A 311 7.34 -19.52 16.03
N TRP A 312 7.28 -18.26 15.58
CA TRP A 312 6.01 -17.58 15.52
C TRP A 312 5.11 -18.49 14.70
N SER A 313 4.18 -19.19 15.36
CA SER A 313 3.23 -20.08 14.70
C SER A 313 2.27 -19.30 13.79
N ALA A 314 2.34 -17.97 13.82
CA ALA A 314 1.85 -17.08 12.79
C ALA A 314 3.03 -16.57 11.94
N PRO A 315 3.17 -16.96 10.67
CA PRO A 315 4.26 -16.54 9.79
C PRO A 315 4.36 -15.01 9.55
N ASP A 316 3.40 -14.22 10.04
CA ASP A 316 3.26 -12.78 9.72
C ASP A 316 3.59 -11.83 10.87
N ALA A 317 4.07 -12.36 11.98
CA ALA A 317 4.12 -11.59 13.19
C ALA A 317 5.45 -10.83 13.31
N VAL A 318 5.34 -9.50 13.37
CA VAL A 318 6.45 -8.56 13.30
C VAL A 318 6.66 -7.95 14.69
N ALA A 319 7.87 -7.99 15.21
CA ALA A 319 8.26 -7.17 16.34
C ALA A 319 8.89 -5.87 15.84
N LYS A 320 8.46 -4.74 16.42
CA LYS A 320 8.95 -3.40 16.08
C LYS A 320 9.60 -2.79 17.32
N VAL A 321 10.85 -2.36 17.18
CA VAL A 321 11.55 -1.61 18.23
C VAL A 321 11.45 -0.12 17.88
N GLN A 322 10.86 0.68 18.76
CA GLN A 322 10.82 2.12 18.65
C GLN A 322 11.72 2.72 19.73
N ILE A 323 12.64 3.60 19.33
CA ILE A 323 13.55 4.26 20.26
C ILE A 323 13.38 5.75 20.12
N THR A 324 13.08 6.41 21.24
CA THR A 324 12.82 7.85 21.31
C THR A 324 13.77 8.52 22.29
N ASN A 325 14.12 9.79 22.06
CA ASN A 325 14.82 10.59 23.06
C ASN A 325 13.86 11.12 24.15
N ASP A 326 14.41 11.89 25.09
CA ASP A 326 13.70 12.57 26.18
C ASP A 326 12.66 13.61 25.70
N ARG A 327 12.73 14.01 24.43
CA ARG A 327 11.75 14.89 23.76
C ARG A 327 10.70 14.12 22.96
N GLY A 328 10.76 12.78 22.96
CA GLY A 328 9.87 11.93 22.15
C GLY A 328 10.26 11.81 20.68
N GLU A 329 11.41 12.35 20.26
CA GLU A 329 11.88 12.27 18.87
C GLU A 329 12.45 10.88 18.57
N HIS A 330 12.08 10.28 17.43
CA HIS A 330 12.55 8.96 17.03
C HIS A 330 14.04 8.98 16.62
N LEU A 331 14.87 8.15 17.26
CA LEU A 331 16.32 8.08 17.03
C LEU A 331 16.76 6.96 16.08
N LEU A 332 15.91 5.96 15.84
CA LEU A 332 16.17 4.85 14.91
C LEU A 332 14.95 4.66 14.00
N GLY A 333 15.16 4.72 12.68
CA GLY A 333 14.14 4.36 11.69
C GLY A 333 13.68 2.91 11.88
N ARG A 334 12.40 2.64 11.61
CA ARG A 334 11.76 1.32 11.79
C ARG A 334 12.62 0.22 11.15
N ARG A 335 13.16 -0.72 11.93
CA ARG A 335 13.75 -1.97 11.41
C ARG A 335 12.76 -3.11 11.58
N ARG A 336 12.42 -3.78 10.47
CA ARG A 336 11.54 -4.95 10.44
C ARG A 336 12.35 -6.19 10.82
N LEU A 337 11.80 -6.98 11.73
CA LEU A 337 12.32 -8.30 12.05
C LEU A 337 11.53 -9.30 11.23
N ALA A 338 12.18 -9.84 10.18
CA ALA A 338 11.68 -11.03 9.53
C ALA A 338 12.10 -12.22 10.38
N ALA A 339 11.16 -13.13 10.69
CA ALA A 339 11.53 -14.45 11.17
C ALA A 339 12.46 -15.09 10.12
N ALA A 340 13.63 -15.56 10.54
CA ALA A 340 14.45 -16.41 9.69
C ALA A 340 13.59 -17.63 9.34
N ARG A 341 13.32 -17.87 8.05
CA ARG A 341 12.72 -19.12 7.59
C ARG A 341 13.72 -20.23 7.94
N GLY A 342 13.44 -20.94 9.02
CA GLY A 342 14.17 -22.14 9.44
C GLY A 342 13.79 -23.34 8.60
#